data_AF-A0AAV6KIZ9-F1
#
_entry.id   AF-A0AAV6KIZ9-F1
#
_cell.length_a   1.000
_cell.length_b   1.000
_cell.length_c   1.000
_cell.angle_alpha   90.00
_cell.angle_beta   90.00
_cell.angle_gamma   90.00
#
_symmetry.space_group_name_H-M   'P 1'
#
loop_
_entity.id
_entity.type
_entity.pdbx_description
1 polymer ?
#
loop_
_entity_poly.entity_id
_entity_poly.type
_entity_poly.pdbx_seq_one_letter_code
_entity_poly.pdbx_strand_id
1 'polypeptide(L)' 'MRGRSYSYSPSPPRGGYSRRRRSPSPRGRYGGRDRDLPTSLLVRNLHHDCRPEDLRGPFGEFGPLKDVYLPRDYHTG' A
#
# COMPACT_ATOMS: atom_id res chain seq x y z
N MET A 1 59.30 48.18 -14.32
CA MET A 1 57.86 48.40 -14.57
C MET A 1 57.45 47.57 -15.78
N ARG A 2 56.21 47.04 -15.79
CA ARG A 2 55.57 46.17 -16.82
C ARG A 2 55.92 44.68 -16.67
N GLY A 3 54.99 43.74 -16.57
CA GLY A 3 53.54 43.76 -16.48
C GLY A 3 53.10 42.34 -16.10
N ARG A 4 52.22 42.21 -15.11
CA ARG A 4 51.68 40.91 -14.67
C ARG A 4 50.87 40.31 -15.82
N SER A 5 51.27 39.14 -16.31
CA SER A 5 50.50 38.35 -17.26
C SER A 5 49.23 37.86 -16.58
N TYR A 6 48.13 38.58 -16.75
CA TYR A 6 46.80 38.06 -16.43
C TYR A 6 46.43 37.03 -17.50
N SER A 7 46.52 35.76 -17.16
CA SER A 7 45.77 34.72 -17.86
C SER A 7 44.29 34.98 -17.59
N TYR A 8 43.55 35.31 -18.65
CA TYR A 8 42.10 35.36 -18.62
C TYR A 8 41.59 33.93 -18.40
N SER A 9 41.40 33.55 -17.16
CA SER A 9 40.61 32.38 -16.80
C SER A 9 39.14 32.79 -16.93
N PRO A 10 38.36 32.26 -17.89
CA PRO A 10 36.95 32.58 -17.97
C PRO A 10 36.29 32.16 -16.65
N SER A 11 35.56 33.11 -16.04
CA SER A 11 34.84 32.83 -14.81
C SER A 11 33.85 31.67 -15.05
N PRO A 12 33.74 30.69 -14.13
CA PRO A 12 32.75 29.64 -14.29
C PRO A 12 31.35 30.25 -14.34
N PRO A 13 30.45 29.75 -15.20
CA PRO A 13 29.11 30.32 -15.36
C PRO A 13 28.39 30.35 -14.01
N ARG A 14 28.03 31.55 -13.55
CA ARG A 14 27.13 31.78 -12.44
C ARG A 14 25.70 31.55 -12.91
N GLY A 15 25.16 30.36 -12.66
CA GLY A 15 23.73 30.13 -12.78
C GLY A 15 23.37 28.78 -13.38
N GLY A 16 22.61 28.00 -12.62
CA GLY A 16 21.97 26.79 -13.11
C GLY A 16 22.35 25.52 -12.38
N TYR A 17 22.30 25.49 -11.04
CA TYR A 17 22.27 24.25 -10.26
C TYR A 17 20.95 23.48 -10.44
N SER A 18 20.48 23.30 -11.67
CA SER A 18 19.35 22.41 -11.96
C SER A 18 19.87 21.11 -12.54
N ARG A 19 20.56 20.32 -11.70
CA ARG A 19 20.57 18.84 -11.73
C ARG A 19 21.06 18.29 -10.38
N ARG A 20 20.48 18.73 -9.26
CA ARG A 20 20.31 17.75 -8.17
C ARG A 20 19.41 16.69 -8.78
N ARG A 21 19.90 15.47 -8.97
CA ARG A 21 19.00 14.34 -9.17
C ARG A 21 18.06 14.41 -7.98
N ARG A 22 16.85 14.89 -8.21
CA ARG A 22 15.78 14.83 -7.23
C ARG A 22 15.68 13.34 -7.00
N SER A 23 16.14 12.89 -5.84
CA SER A 23 15.98 11.50 -5.40
C SER A 23 14.57 11.12 -5.84
N PRO A 24 14.37 9.98 -6.53
CA PRO A 24 13.03 9.55 -6.86
C PRO A 24 12.23 9.68 -5.58
N SER A 25 11.36 10.70 -5.52
CA SER A 25 10.42 10.80 -4.41
C SER A 25 9.71 9.46 -4.48
N PRO A 26 9.60 8.70 -3.38
CA PRO A 26 9.02 7.37 -3.41
C PRO A 26 7.56 7.49 -3.87
N ARG A 27 7.39 7.50 -5.19
CA ARG A 27 6.13 7.52 -5.88
C ARG A 27 5.62 6.11 -5.75
N GLY A 28 4.53 5.99 -5.01
CA GLY A 28 3.74 4.78 -4.97
C GLY A 28 4.33 3.70 -4.07
N ARG A 29 4.31 3.95 -2.76
CA ARG A 29 4.00 2.89 -1.80
C ARG A 29 2.92 3.34 -0.84
N TYR A 30 1.81 3.86 -1.37
CA TYR A 30 0.52 3.63 -0.73
C TYR A 30 0.04 2.19 -1.01
N GLY A 31 0.94 1.21 -0.89
CA GLY A 31 0.59 -0.21 -0.80
C GLY A 31 0.37 -0.56 0.67
N GLY A 32 -0.39 0.27 1.38
CA GLY A 32 -0.59 0.18 2.83
C GLY A 32 -2.02 -0.10 3.25
N ARG A 33 -2.95 -0.23 2.28
CA ARG A 33 -4.32 -0.69 2.54
C ARG A 33 -4.47 -2.21 2.47
N ASP A 34 -3.41 -2.91 2.10
CA ASP A 34 -3.28 -4.37 2.22
C ASP A 34 -2.72 -4.80 3.58
N ARG A 35 -2.58 -3.86 4.54
CA ARG A 35 -2.50 -4.31 5.93
C ARG A 35 -3.84 -4.95 6.24
N ASP A 36 -3.78 -6.20 6.68
CA ASP A 36 -4.84 -6.98 7.30
C ASP A 36 -5.49 -6.20 8.45
N LEU A 37 -6.22 -5.14 8.12
CA LEU A 37 -7.12 -4.47 9.01
C LEU A 37 -8.15 -5.53 9.43
N PRO A 38 -8.51 -5.61 10.71
CA PRO A 38 -9.49 -6.56 11.18
C PRO A 38 -10.81 -6.28 10.48
N THR A 39 -11.14 -7.13 9.51
CA THR A 39 -12.32 -7.06 8.65
C THR A 39 -13.21 -8.28 8.91
N SER A 40 -13.18 -8.79 10.15
CA SER A 40 -13.98 -9.93 10.58
C SER A 40 -15.37 -9.46 10.99
N LEU A 41 -16.40 -10.16 10.52
CA LEU A 41 -17.79 -9.90 10.85
C LEU A 41 -18.33 -11.02 11.74
N LEU A 42 -19.06 -10.65 12.80
CA LEU A 42 -19.84 -11.61 13.59
C LEU A 42 -21.27 -11.62 13.07
N VAL A 43 -21.65 -12.72 12.42
CA VAL A 43 -23.01 -12.95 11.94
C VAL A 43 -23.72 -13.86 12.95
N ARG A 44 -24.91 -13.45 13.41
CA ARG A 44 -25.74 -14.21 14.38
C ARG A 44 -27.04 -14.62 13.71
N ASN A 45 -27.79 -15.50 14.39
CA ASN A 45 -29.10 -15.97 13.93
C ASN A 45 -29.03 -16.70 12.57
N LEU A 46 -27.97 -17.48 12.36
CA LEU A 46 -27.87 -18.40 11.22
C LEU A 46 -28.66 -19.67 11.52
N HIS A 47 -29.20 -20.29 10.47
CA HIS A 47 -29.84 -21.60 10.57
C HIS A 47 -28.84 -22.67 11.04
N HIS A 48 -29.29 -23.70 11.76
CA HIS A 48 -28.40 -24.76 12.25
C HIS A 48 -27.68 -25.51 11.12
N ASP A 49 -28.35 -25.65 9.97
CA ASP A 49 -27.77 -26.29 8.78
C ASP A 49 -26.96 -25.34 7.89
N CYS A 50 -26.68 -24.11 8.34
CA CYS A 50 -25.96 -23.12 7.54
C CYS A 50 -24.55 -23.61 7.20
N ARG A 51 -24.19 -23.51 5.92
CA ARG A 51 -22.88 -23.91 5.40
C ARG A 51 -22.04 -22.69 5.04
N PRO A 52 -20.70 -22.82 4.99
CA PRO A 52 -19.83 -21.73 4.57
C PRO A 52 -20.19 -21.18 3.18
N GLU A 53 -20.66 -22.04 2.27
CA GLU A 53 -21.05 -21.67 0.90
C GLU A 53 -22.25 -20.72 0.88
N ASP A 54 -23.18 -20.88 1.82
CA ASP A 54 -24.37 -20.03 1.94
C ASP A 54 -24.01 -18.59 2.31
N LEU A 55 -22.86 -18.39 2.96
CA LEU A 55 -22.32 -17.06 3.29
C LEU A 55 -21.48 -16.49 2.14
N ARG A 56 -20.84 -17.33 1.32
CA ARG A 56 -19.96 -16.85 0.25
C ARG A 56 -20.69 -16.06 -0.83
N GLY A 57 -21.92 -16.45 -1.18
CA GLY A 57 -22.72 -15.74 -2.18
C GLY A 57 -23.05 -14.31 -1.74
N PRO A 58 -23.84 -14.12 -0.67
CA PRO A 58 -24.27 -12.79 -0.23
C PRO A 58 -23.13 -11.86 0.16
N PHE A 59 -22.11 -12.36 0.86
CA PHE A 59 -20.99 -11.53 1.29
C PHE A 59 -19.95 -11.31 0.18
N GLY A 60 -19.90 -12.18 -0.82
CA GLY A 60 -19.00 -12.05 -1.98
C GLY A 60 -19.32 -10.84 -2.86
N GLU A 61 -20.57 -10.35 -2.85
CA GLU A 61 -20.97 -9.12 -3.55
C GLU A 61 -20.24 -7.87 -3.04
N PHE A 62 -19.84 -7.87 -1.76
CA PHE A 62 -19.14 -6.75 -1.13
C PHE A 62 -17.62 -6.86 -1.25
N GLY A 63 -17.10 -7.97 -1.78
CA GLY A 63 -15.69 -8.19 -2.01
C GLY A 63 -15.23 -9.62 -1.71
N PRO A 64 -13.94 -9.91 -1.91
CA PRO A 64 -13.38 -11.23 -1.65
C PRO A 64 -13.42 -11.56 -0.15
N LEU A 65 -14.00 -12.70 0.19
CA LEU A 65 -13.96 -13.27 1.54
C LEU A 65 -12.64 -14.02 1.76
N LYS A 66 -11.92 -13.65 2.83
CA LYS A 66 -10.69 -14.33 3.26
C LYS A 66 -11.01 -15.74 3.78
N ASP A 67 -11.84 -15.81 4.81
CA ASP A 67 -12.21 -17.04 5.50
C ASP A 67 -13.64 -16.95 6.07
N VAL A 68 -14.19 -18.12 6.42
CA VAL A 68 -15.48 -18.25 7.10
C VAL A 68 -15.29 -19.25 8.22
N TYR A 69 -15.60 -18.83 9.44
CA TYR A 69 -15.57 -19.69 10.61
C TYR A 69 -17.00 -19.90 11.14
N LEU A 70 -17.46 -21.15 11.08
CA LEU A 70 -18.73 -21.58 11.64
C LEU A 70 -18.46 -22.50 12.84
N PRO A 71 -18.70 -22.04 14.08
CA PRO A 71 -18.63 -22.90 15.24
C PRO A 71 -19.66 -24.02 15.09
N ARG A 72 -19.19 -25.27 15.11
CA ARG A 72 -20.06 -26.45 15.22
C ARG A 72 -20.09 -26.91 16.66
N ASP A 73 -21.21 -27.48 17.07
CA ASP A 73 -21.29 -28.11 18.38
C ASP A 73 -20.38 -29.35 18.38
N TYR A 74 -19.32 -29.27 19.17
CA TYR A 74 -18.32 -30.34 19.33
C TYR A 74 -18.93 -31.63 19.88
N HIS A 75 -20.10 -31.57 20.52
CA HIS A 75 -20.73 -32.72 21.16
C HIS A 75 -21.84 -33.37 20.34
N THR A 76 -22.45 -32.64 19.39
CA THR A 76 -23.64 -33.14 18.67
C THR A 76 -23.50 -33.23 17.15
N GLY A 77 -22.44 -32.66 16.56
CA GLY A 77 -21.96 -32.96 15.20
C GLY A 77 -22.87 -32.55 14.03
#